data_AF-A0AAJ2W3L8-F1
#
_entry.id   AF-A0AAJ2W3L8-F1
#
_cell.length_a   1.000
_cell.length_b   1.000
_cell.length_c   1.000
_cell.angle_alpha   90.00
_cell.angle_beta   90.00
_cell.angle_gamma   90.00
#
_symmetry.space_group_name_H-M   'P 1'
#
loop_
_entity.id
_entity.type
_entity.pdbx_description
1 polymer ?
#
loop_
_entity_poly.entity_id
_entity_poly.type
_entity_poly.pdbx_seq_one_letter_code
_entity_poly.pdbx_strand_id
1 'polypeptide(L)'
;MDYMGPIDVTLIYSAPGREMQNTHPDVTASLFYNAPQRTWSVMIDHPVNLIGNGLIRAEVILSDGRRLAGAVRYPSALGNAFELVEDGQP
;
A
#
# COMPACT_ATOMS: atom_id res chain seq x y z
N MET A 1 6.98 11.42 8.52
CA MET A 1 5.63 12.04 8.41
C MET A 1 4.66 10.92 8.61
N ASP A 2 3.72 11.12 9.51
CA ASP A 2 2.73 10.12 9.87
C ASP A 2 1.38 10.62 9.36
N TYR A 3 0.65 9.80 8.63
CA TYR A 3 -0.68 10.09 8.10
C TYR A 3 -1.66 9.09 8.68
N MET A 4 -2.84 9.55 9.08
CA MET A 4 -3.95 8.71 9.51
C MET A 4 -5.23 9.27 8.93
N GLY A 5 -5.94 8.48 8.14
CA GLY A 5 -7.16 8.93 7.49
C GLY A 5 -7.56 8.07 6.29
N PRO A 6 -8.58 8.50 5.54
CA PRO A 6 -9.05 7.78 4.37
C PRO A 6 -8.02 7.87 3.22
N ILE A 7 -7.85 6.77 2.51
CA ILE A 7 -7.03 6.64 1.31
C ILE A 7 -7.77 5.85 0.25
N ASP A 8 -7.42 6.08 -1.00
CA ASP A 8 -7.69 5.09 -2.05
C ASP A 8 -6.43 4.25 -2.22
N VAL A 9 -6.56 2.93 -2.07
CA VAL A 9 -5.45 2.00 -2.27
C VAL A 9 -5.71 1.08 -3.45
N THR A 10 -4.71 0.98 -4.31
CA THR A 10 -4.70 0.08 -5.45
C THR A 10 -3.58 -0.93 -5.26
N LEU A 11 -3.95 -2.21 -5.20
CA LEU A 11 -3.06 -3.34 -4.94
C LEU A 11 -2.85 -4.13 -6.24
N ILE A 12 -1.59 -4.34 -6.61
CA ILE A 12 -1.21 -5.03 -7.84
C ILE A 12 -0.50 -6.34 -7.50
N TYR A 13 -1.09 -7.43 -7.96
CA TYR A 13 -0.68 -8.79 -7.67
C TYR A 13 -0.06 -9.45 -8.89
N SER A 14 0.98 -10.23 -8.67
CA SER A 14 1.51 -11.16 -9.67
C SER A 14 0.69 -12.45 -9.63
N ALA A 15 0.07 -12.80 -10.76
CA ALA A 15 -0.61 -14.08 -10.97
C ALA A 15 0.03 -14.81 -12.16
N PRO A 16 -0.14 -16.14 -12.29
CA PRO A 16 0.42 -16.89 -13.42
C PRO A 16 -0.02 -16.29 -14.77
N GLY A 17 0.93 -15.71 -15.49
CA GLY A 17 0.74 -15.15 -16.83
C GLY A 17 0.09 -13.76 -16.89
N ARG A 18 -0.20 -13.09 -15.76
CA ARG A 18 -0.72 -11.70 -15.76
C ARG A 18 -0.61 -11.00 -14.40
N GLU A 19 -0.64 -9.67 -14.44
CA GLU A 19 -0.89 -8.87 -13.25
C GLU A 19 -2.40 -8.71 -13.01
N MET A 20 -2.81 -8.71 -11.74
CA MET A 20 -4.19 -8.43 -11.32
C MET A 20 -4.20 -7.21 -10.42
N GLN A 21 -5.18 -6.33 -10.58
CA GLN A 21 -5.30 -5.09 -9.84
C GLN A 21 -6.62 -5.05 -9.08
N ASN A 22 -6.58 -4.72 -7.79
CA ASN A 22 -7.74 -4.47 -6.95
C ASN A 22 -7.66 -3.06 -6.38
N THR A 23 -8.74 -2.29 -6.51
CA THR A 23 -8.83 -0.94 -5.95
C THR A 23 -9.83 -0.93 -4.81
N HIS A 24 -9.43 -0.34 -3.69
CA HIS A 24 -10.24 -0.16 -2.50
C HIS A 24 -10.31 1.35 -2.20
N PRO A 25 -11.40 2.01 -2.59
CA PRO A 25 -11.57 3.42 -2.30
C PRO A 25 -11.95 3.64 -0.83
N ASP A 26 -11.61 4.81 -0.30
CA ASP A 26 -12.04 5.31 1.01
C ASP A 26 -11.78 4.35 2.18
N VAL A 27 -10.65 3.64 2.16
CA VAL A 27 -10.23 2.80 3.28
C VAL A 27 -9.45 3.63 4.29
N THR A 28 -9.69 3.41 5.58
CA THR A 28 -8.90 4.08 6.62
C THR A 28 -7.53 3.42 6.70
N ALA A 29 -6.47 4.22 6.72
CA ALA A 29 -5.11 3.72 6.87
C ALA A 29 -4.24 4.65 7.70
N SER A 30 -3.25 4.05 8.33
CA SER A 30 -2.13 4.74 8.97
C SER A 30 -0.86 4.49 8.16
N LEU A 31 -0.17 5.57 7.78
CA LEU A 31 1.06 5.53 7.01
C LEU A 31 2.19 6.17 7.81
N PHE A 32 3.32 5.48 7.89
CA PHE A 32 4.51 5.95 8.61
C PHE A 32 5.71 5.92 7.68
N TYR A 33 6.40 7.05 7.55
CA TYR A 33 7.63 7.12 6.73
C TYR A 33 8.86 6.67 7.52
N ASN A 34 9.54 5.63 7.02
CA ASN A 34 10.73 5.06 7.64
C ASN A 34 12.01 5.58 6.98
N ALA A 35 12.67 6.52 7.65
CA ALA A 35 14.04 6.93 7.32
C ALA A 35 15.06 6.04 8.06
N PRO A 36 16.22 5.69 7.45
CA PRO A 36 16.75 6.14 6.16
C PRO A 36 16.34 5.24 4.98
N GLN A 37 15.54 4.22 5.20
CA GLN A 37 15.21 3.20 4.19
C GLN A 37 14.32 3.73 3.06
N ARG A 38 13.72 4.92 3.23
CA ARG A 38 12.83 5.59 2.27
C ARG A 38 11.64 4.69 1.91
N THR A 39 11.05 4.07 2.92
CA THR A 39 9.85 3.23 2.78
C THR A 39 8.71 3.81 3.59
N TRP A 40 7.49 3.41 3.23
CA TRP A 40 6.29 3.70 4.00
C TRP A 40 5.73 2.41 4.58
N SER A 41 5.55 2.36 5.90
CA SER A 41 4.70 1.33 6.50
C SER A 41 3.25 1.73 6.29
N VAL A 42 2.51 0.94 5.51
CA VAL A 42 1.08 1.14 5.25
C VAL A 42 0.30 0.13 6.08
N MET A 43 -0.57 0.61 6.95
CA MET A 43 -1.46 -0.19 7.79
C MET A 43 -2.90 0.18 7.45
N ILE A 44 -3.64 -0.74 6.87
CA ILE A 44 -5.04 -0.57 6.49
C ILE A 44 -5.91 -1.02 7.68
N ASP A 45 -6.71 -0.11 8.20
CA ASP A 45 -7.74 -0.39 9.21
C ASP A 45 -9.05 -0.73 8.49
N HIS A 46 -9.21 -2.02 8.17
CA HIS A 46 -10.39 -2.53 7.48
C HIS A 46 -10.82 -3.86 8.13
N PRO A 47 -12.14 -4.13 8.27
CA PRO A 47 -12.64 -5.34 8.92
C PRO A 47 -12.32 -6.64 8.17
N VAL A 48 -11.84 -6.53 6.93
CA VAL A 48 -11.48 -7.64 6.06
C VAL A 48 -10.04 -7.46 5.57
N ASN A 49 -9.29 -8.56 5.53
CA ASN A 49 -7.92 -8.60 5.02
C ASN A 49 -7.91 -8.32 3.51
N LEU A 50 -7.39 -7.16 3.10
CA LEU A 50 -7.37 -6.72 1.70
C LEU A 50 -6.12 -7.19 0.95
N ILE A 51 -5.03 -7.45 1.68
CA ILE A 51 -3.75 -7.83 1.10
C ILE A 51 -3.68 -9.35 0.99
N GLY A 52 -3.69 -9.82 -0.25
CA GLY A 52 -3.53 -11.23 -0.59
C GLY A 52 -2.09 -11.65 -0.88
N ASN A 53 -1.91 -12.95 -1.11
CA ASN A 53 -0.64 -13.51 -1.57
C ASN A 53 -0.29 -12.97 -2.97
N GLY A 54 1.01 -12.76 -3.20
CA GLY A 54 1.52 -12.31 -4.50
C GLY A 54 1.41 -10.81 -4.74
N LEU A 55 1.13 -10.00 -3.72
CA LEU A 55 1.18 -8.53 -3.81
C LEU A 55 2.62 -8.10 -4.16
N ILE A 56 2.78 -7.38 -5.27
CA ILE A 56 4.09 -6.94 -5.77
C ILE A 56 4.24 -5.42 -5.80
N ARG A 57 3.14 -4.69 -5.99
CA ARG A 57 3.13 -3.22 -6.04
C ARG A 57 1.86 -2.68 -5.41
N ALA A 58 1.93 -1.44 -4.96
CA ALA A 58 0.76 -0.71 -4.51
C ALA A 58 0.86 0.76 -4.91
N GLU A 59 -0.30 1.37 -5.03
CA GLU A 59 -0.49 2.80 -5.17
C GLU A 59 -1.46 3.26 -4.08
N VAL A 60 -1.07 4.29 -3.35
CA VAL A 60 -1.86 4.91 -2.29
C VAL A 60 -2.08 6.37 -2.65
N ILE A 61 -3.34 6.77 -2.74
CA ILE A 61 -3.75 8.16 -2.94
C ILE A 61 -4.29 8.66 -1.61
N LEU A 62 -3.62 9.67 -1.05
CA LEU A 62 -4.03 10.32 0.19
C LEU A 62 -5.20 11.26 -0.07
N SER A 63 -5.94 11.61 0.99
CA SER A 63 -7.08 12.55 0.90
C SER A 63 -6.68 13.95 0.41
N ASP A 64 -5.41 14.33 0.54
CA ASP A 64 -4.87 15.60 0.02
C ASP A 64 -4.43 15.52 -1.45
N GLY A 65 -4.65 14.37 -2.11
CA GLY A 65 -4.31 14.12 -3.51
C GLY A 65 -2.86 13.68 -3.74
N ARG A 66 -2.01 13.61 -2.70
CA ARG A 66 -0.66 13.04 -2.85
C ARG A 66 -0.74 11.56 -3.18
N ARG A 67 0.13 11.13 -4.09
CA ARG A 67 0.23 9.75 -4.55
C ARG A 67 1.56 9.15 -4.12
N LEU A 68 1.50 7.98 -3.48
CA LEU A 68 2.63 7.13 -3.13
C LEU A 68 2.51 5.85 -3.94
N ALA A 69 3.45 5.57 -4.83
CA ALA A 69 3.42 4.37 -5.67
C ALA A 69 4.78 3.69 -5.66
N GLY A 70 4.77 2.36 -5.65
CA GLY A 70 6.01 1.64 -5.42
C GLY A 70 5.89 0.13 -5.38
N ALA A 71 7.05 -0.50 -5.16
CA ALA A 71 7.15 -1.92 -4.89
C ALA A 71 6.73 -2.24 -3.46
N VAL A 72 6.04 -3.36 -3.28
CA VAL A 72 5.62 -3.83 -1.96
C VAL A 72 6.65 -4.80 -1.38
N ARG A 73 6.94 -4.64 -0.09
CA ARG A 73 7.74 -5.55 0.73
C ARG A 73 6.96 -5.95 1.98
N TYR A 74 7.34 -7.10 2.53
CA TYR A 74 6.82 -7.63 3.80
C TYR A 74 5.30 -7.48 3.98
N PRO A 75 4.46 -7.95 3.03
CA PRO A 75 3.03 -7.98 3.25
C PRO A 75 2.74 -8.83 4.49
N SER A 76 1.99 -8.25 5.43
CA SER A 76 1.57 -8.91 6.67
C SER A 76 0.80 -10.18 6.35
N ALA A 77 1.06 -11.25 7.10
CA ALA A 77 0.29 -12.49 7.03
C ALA A 77 -1.18 -12.28 7.44
N LEU A 78 -1.47 -11.25 8.22
CA LEU A 78 -2.83 -10.84 8.56
C LEU A 78 -3.49 -10.02 7.44
N GLY A 79 -2.80 -9.74 6.33
CA GLY A 79 -3.39 -9.14 5.13
C GLY A 79 -3.90 -7.70 5.31
N ASN A 80 -3.35 -6.96 6.27
CA ASN A 80 -3.76 -5.59 6.60
C ASN A 80 -2.61 -4.58 6.58
N ALA A 81 -1.36 -5.01 6.37
CA ALA A 81 -0.21 -4.09 6.33
C ALA A 81 0.86 -4.53 5.33
N PHE A 82 1.65 -3.58 4.86
CA PHE A 82 2.83 -3.82 4.02
C PHE A 82 3.80 -2.64 4.07
N GLU A 83 5.03 -2.84 3.61
CA GLU A 83 5.97 -1.75 3.33
C GLU A 83 5.90 -1.37 1.86
N LEU A 84 5.77 -0.08 1.58
CA LEU A 84 5.84 0.49 0.25
C LEU A 84 7.21 1.13 0.04
N VAL A 85 7.96 0.64 -0.94
CA VAL A 85 9.19 1.27 -1.42
C VAL A 85 8.82 2.14 -2.60
N GLU A 86 8.81 3.46 -2.41
CA GLU A 86 8.47 4.38 -3.49
C GLU A 86 9.37 4.13 -4.70
N ASP A 87 8.77 4.05 -5.89
CA ASP A 87 9.55 4.17 -7.11
C ASP A 87 10.21 5.54 -7.04
N GLY A 88 11.54 5.58 -6.94
CA GLY A 88 12.27 6.82 -6.67
C GLY A 88 11.70 7.98 -7.47
N GLN A 89 11.23 9.02 -6.79
CA GLN A 89 10.77 10.22 -7.49
C GLN A 89 11.91 10.73 -8.39
N PRO A 90 11.61 11.12 -9.65
CA PRO A 90 12.58 11.74 -10.54
C PRO A 90 13.17 13.03 -9.96
#